data_AF-A0A7S1IZX4-F1
#
_entry.id   AF-A0A7S1IZX4-F1
#
_cell.length_a   1.000
_cell.length_b   1.000
_cell.length_c   1.000
_cell.angle_alpha   90.00
_cell.angle_beta   90.00
_cell.angle_gamma   90.00
#
_symmetry.space_group_name_H-M   'P 1'
#
loop_
_entity.id
_entity.type
_entity.pdbx_description
1 polymer ?
#
loop_
_entity_poly.entity_id
_entity_poly.type
_entity_poly.pdbx_seq_one_letter_code
_entity_poly.pdbx_strand_id
1 'polypeptide(L)'
;CRDFVEVRVGVPDRVTEVHQTFAFMEDDAAKRRLLSPLLDRVIEGRRTCLIFTWTREKADDLTMVLRSCGYPALVLHSRTGAGGQWASAEAEAEFRRVLDEFRLGKSPILVACDAVARGEDLPEISLVVNFDMPQHISEYIERLRRVARRDFVGETVS
;
A
#
# COMPACT_ATOMS: atom_id res chain seq x y z
N CYS A 1 14.38 18.04 -15.64
CA CYS A 1 13.27 18.70 -14.92
C CYS A 1 12.37 17.61 -14.38
N ARG A 2 12.32 17.43 -13.05
CA ARG A 2 11.25 16.65 -12.42
C ARG A 2 10.50 17.65 -11.56
N ASP A 3 9.38 18.13 -12.09
CA ASP A 3 8.50 19.04 -11.39
C ASP A 3 7.59 18.21 -10.50
N PHE A 4 7.77 18.33 -9.18
CA PHE A 4 6.87 17.73 -8.20
C PHE A 4 5.93 18.83 -7.68
N VAL A 5 4.66 18.46 -7.47
CA VAL A 5 3.67 19.36 -6.85
C VAL A 5 3.38 18.84 -5.45
N GLU A 6 3.69 19.65 -4.43
CA GLU A 6 3.36 19.37 -3.03
C GLU A 6 1.91 19.79 -2.76
N VAL A 7 1.07 18.86 -2.34
CA VAL A 7 -0.32 19.13 -1.95
C VAL A 7 -0.50 18.75 -0.48
N ARG A 8 -0.98 19.69 0.34
CA ARG A 8 -1.31 19.46 1.76
C ARG A 8 -2.82 19.36 1.92
N VAL A 9 -3.31 18.23 2.45
CA VAL A 9 -4.74 18.00 2.73
C VAL A 9 -4.90 17.64 4.20
N GLY A 10 -5.81 18.33 4.92
CA GLY A 10 -6.08 18.07 6.34
C GLY A 10 -7.52 18.37 6.77
N VAL A 11 -8.03 17.57 7.71
CA VAL A 11 -9.32 17.72 8.41
C VAL A 11 -9.01 17.96 9.90
N PRO A 12 -9.78 18.79 10.65
CA PRO A 12 -9.30 19.41 11.90
C PRO A 12 -8.94 18.46 13.06
N ASP A 13 -9.47 17.23 13.11
CA ASP A 13 -9.38 16.41 14.33
C ASP A 13 -8.20 15.43 14.41
N ARG A 14 -7.37 15.32 13.37
CA ARG A 14 -6.08 14.62 13.43
C ARG A 14 -5.12 15.28 12.46
N VAL A 15 -4.34 16.26 12.92
CA VAL A 15 -3.26 16.84 12.11
C VAL A 15 -2.18 15.77 11.93
N THR A 16 -2.38 14.93 10.93
CA THR A 16 -1.43 13.98 10.39
C THR A 16 -0.73 14.68 9.23
N GLU A 17 0.38 15.35 9.49
CA GLU A 17 1.29 15.76 8.43
C GLU A 17 1.74 14.49 7.71
N VAL A 18 1.28 14.37 6.46
CA VAL A 18 1.63 13.31 5.54
C VAL A 18 2.25 14.00 4.33
N HIS A 19 3.47 13.60 4.01
CA HIS A 19 4.18 14.10 2.83
C HIS A 19 3.69 13.33 1.61
N GLN A 20 3.06 14.05 0.69
CA GLN A 20 2.46 13.47 -0.52
C GLN A 20 3.30 13.85 -1.72
N THR A 21 3.81 12.87 -2.45
CA THR A 21 4.58 13.06 -3.68
C THR A 21 3.80 12.50 -4.85
N PHE A 22 3.67 13.27 -5.93
CA PHE A 22 3.03 12.82 -7.17
C PHE A 22 4.07 12.71 -8.27
N ALA A 23 4.08 11.59 -8.99
CA ALA A 23 5.00 11.31 -10.08
C ALA A 23 4.25 10.87 -11.34
N PHE A 24 4.27 11.70 -12.38
CA PHE A 24 3.69 11.36 -13.67
C PHE A 24 4.60 10.37 -14.41
N MET A 25 4.06 9.21 -14.74
CA MET A 25 4.76 8.11 -15.41
C MET A 25 3.95 7.63 -16.61
N GLU A 26 4.64 7.38 -17.73
CA GLU A 26 4.01 6.99 -19.00
C GLU A 26 3.52 5.54 -18.99
N ASP A 27 4.24 4.65 -18.29
CA ASP A 27 3.94 3.22 -18.25
C ASP A 27 4.24 2.58 -16.89
N ASP A 28 3.77 1.34 -16.73
CA ASP A 28 3.99 0.55 -15.51
C ASP A 28 5.47 0.18 -15.31
N ALA A 29 6.29 0.13 -16.37
CA ALA A 29 7.71 -0.16 -16.24
C ALA A 29 8.47 1.00 -15.57
N ALA A 30 8.15 2.24 -15.92
CA ALA A 30 8.64 3.44 -15.28
C ALA A 30 8.21 3.51 -13.81
N LYS A 31 6.93 3.21 -13.52
CA LYS A 31 6.45 3.11 -12.13
C LYS A 31 7.21 2.05 -11.33
N ARG A 32 7.41 0.85 -11.88
CA ARG A 32 8.19 -0.23 -11.22
C ARG A 32 9.63 0.20 -10.92
N ARG A 33 10.29 0.92 -11.82
CA ARG A 33 11.64 1.46 -11.59
C ARG A 33 11.67 2.48 -10.45
N LEU A 34 10.60 3.25 -10.26
CA LEU A 34 10.48 4.19 -9.13
C LEU A 34 10.29 3.47 -7.79
N LEU A 35 9.70 2.27 -7.79
CA LEU A 35 9.50 1.51 -6.55
C LEU A 35 10.83 1.13 -5.89
N SER A 36 11.84 0.69 -6.65
CA SER A 36 13.12 0.23 -6.09
C SER A 36 13.73 1.17 -5.04
N PRO A 37 14.03 2.44 -5.34
CA PRO A 37 14.62 3.35 -4.35
C PRO A 37 13.68 3.66 -3.16
N LEU A 38 12.36 3.56 -3.33
CA LEU A 38 11.40 3.72 -2.24
C LEU A 38 11.41 2.50 -1.31
N LEU A 39 11.43 1.30 -1.90
CA LEU A 39 11.43 0.03 -1.17
C LEU A 39 12.77 -0.22 -0.46
N ASP A 40 13.88 0.19 -1.05
CA ASP A 40 15.20 0.16 -0.40
C ASP A 40 15.17 0.98 0.90
N ARG A 41 14.66 2.22 0.86
CA ARG A 41 14.47 3.08 2.05
C ARG A 41 13.57 2.44 3.10
N VAL A 42 12.50 1.75 2.67
CA VAL A 42 11.57 1.06 3.57
C VAL A 42 12.30 -0.06 4.31
N ILE A 43 13.06 -0.89 3.61
CA ILE A 43 13.79 -2.02 4.19
C ILE A 43 14.91 -1.55 5.11
N GLU A 44 15.75 -0.62 4.64
CA GLU A 44 16.85 -0.04 5.42
C GLU A 44 16.34 0.63 6.71
N GLY A 45 15.22 1.34 6.61
CA GLY A 45 14.56 2.01 7.72
C GLY A 45 13.77 1.09 8.64
N ARG A 46 13.67 -0.23 8.35
CA ARG A 46 12.78 -1.19 9.03
C ARG A 46 11.33 -0.69 9.13
N ARG A 47 10.88 -0.09 8.04
CA ARG A 47 9.53 0.47 7.87
C ARG A 47 8.64 -0.51 7.12
N THR A 48 7.36 -0.18 7.05
CA THR A 48 6.35 -0.95 6.31
C THR A 48 5.80 -0.14 5.14
N CYS A 49 5.50 -0.83 4.04
CA CYS A 49 4.95 -0.23 2.83
C CYS A 49 3.68 -0.96 2.38
N LEU A 50 2.66 -0.18 2.02
CA LEU A 50 1.43 -0.67 1.39
C LEU A 50 1.32 -0.10 -0.02
N ILE A 51 1.24 -0.97 -1.03
CA ILE A 51 1.14 -0.62 -2.43
C ILE A 51 -0.26 -0.96 -2.94
N PHE A 52 -0.96 0.03 -3.49
CA PHE A 52 -2.28 -0.10 -4.08
C PHE A 52 -2.23 -0.25 -5.59
N THR A 53 -2.95 -1.24 -6.10
CA THR A 53 -3.15 -1.50 -7.54
C THR A 53 -4.63 -1.56 -7.89
N TRP A 54 -4.97 -1.41 -9.17
CA TRP A 54 -6.35 -1.40 -9.65
C TRP A 54 -7.04 -2.76 -9.49
N THR A 55 -6.38 -3.84 -9.89
CA THR A 55 -6.96 -5.19 -9.90
C THR A 55 -6.19 -6.17 -9.03
N ARG A 56 -6.84 -7.29 -8.72
CA ARG A 56 -6.21 -8.42 -8.02
C ARG A 56 -5.05 -8.99 -8.83
N GLU A 57 -5.26 -9.20 -10.12
CA GLU A 57 -4.27 -9.78 -11.03
C GLU A 57 -3.03 -8.89 -11.09
N LYS A 58 -3.21 -7.57 -11.11
CA LYS A 58 -2.09 -6.63 -11.09
C LYS A 58 -1.35 -6.62 -9.76
N ALA A 59 -2.05 -6.83 -8.63
CA ALA A 59 -1.43 -7.02 -7.33
C ALA A 59 -0.55 -8.28 -7.31
N ASP A 60 -1.05 -9.38 -7.88
CA ASP A 60 -0.31 -10.65 -8.01
C ASP A 60 0.94 -10.48 -8.88
N ASP A 61 0.77 -9.92 -10.08
CA ASP A 61 1.85 -9.67 -11.03
C ASP A 61 2.94 -8.77 -10.42
N LEU A 62 2.53 -7.68 -9.77
CA LEU A 62 3.48 -6.78 -9.13
C LEU A 62 4.21 -7.48 -7.98
N THR A 63 3.53 -8.28 -7.18
CA THR A 63 4.14 -9.04 -6.08
C THR A 63 5.17 -10.04 -6.61
N MET A 64 4.88 -10.75 -7.70
CA MET A 64 5.84 -11.66 -8.34
C MET A 64 7.08 -10.91 -8.83
N VAL A 65 6.90 -9.75 -9.48
CA VAL A 65 8.01 -8.90 -9.95
C VAL A 65 8.85 -8.40 -8.78
N LEU A 66 8.24 -7.92 -7.71
CA LEU A 66 8.96 -7.45 -6.54
C LEU A 66 9.80 -8.57 -5.91
N ARG A 67 9.21 -9.77 -5.77
CA ARG A 67 9.93 -10.95 -5.25
C ARG A 67 11.09 -11.36 -6.14
N SER A 68 10.94 -11.33 -7.47
CA SER A 68 12.04 -11.67 -8.40
C SER A 68 13.16 -10.64 -8.37
N CYS A 69 12.85 -9.39 -8.01
CA CYS A 69 13.82 -8.34 -7.72
C CYS A 69 14.44 -8.41 -6.30
N GLY A 70 14.08 -9.40 -5.49
CA GLY A 70 14.63 -9.60 -4.14
C GLY A 70 13.89 -8.84 -3.03
N TYR A 71 12.76 -8.20 -3.32
CA TYR A 71 11.96 -7.52 -2.31
C TYR A 71 11.00 -8.50 -1.62
N PRO A 72 11.06 -8.64 -0.29
CA PRO A 72 10.12 -9.48 0.48
C PRO A 72 8.72 -8.85 0.50
N ALA A 73 7.91 -9.22 -0.48
CA ALA A 73 6.56 -8.72 -0.70
C ALA A 73 5.49 -9.78 -0.46
N LEU A 74 4.34 -9.33 0.06
CA LEU A 74 3.11 -10.10 0.23
C LEU A 74 2.01 -9.48 -0.63
N VAL A 75 1.08 -10.32 -1.06
CA VAL A 75 -0.18 -9.87 -1.67
C VAL A 75 -1.30 -10.09 -0.66
N LEU A 76 -2.15 -9.09 -0.48
CA LEU A 76 -3.37 -9.19 0.31
C LEU A 76 -4.56 -9.23 -0.63
N HIS A 77 -5.36 -10.29 -0.53
CA HIS A 77 -6.58 -10.47 -1.31
C HIS A 77 -7.82 -10.13 -0.52
N SER A 78 -8.88 -9.73 -1.22
CA SER A 78 -10.14 -9.36 -0.56
C SER A 78 -10.71 -10.56 0.16
N ARG A 79 -11.23 -10.25 1.35
CA ARG A 79 -11.86 -11.17 2.26
C ARG A 79 -13.28 -11.56 1.83
N THR A 80 -13.97 -10.69 1.09
CA THR A 80 -15.43 -10.78 0.91
C THR A 80 -15.87 -11.65 -0.26
N GLY A 81 -16.66 -12.68 0.04
CA GLY A 81 -17.66 -13.25 -0.87
C GLY A 81 -18.96 -12.41 -0.88
N ALA A 82 -20.01 -12.93 -1.51
CA ALA A 82 -21.30 -12.22 -1.60
C ALA A 82 -21.87 -11.89 -0.20
N GLY A 83 -22.36 -10.66 -0.01
CA GLY A 83 -23.05 -10.25 1.22
C GLY A 83 -22.15 -9.96 2.43
N GLY A 84 -20.86 -9.68 2.24
CA GLY A 84 -19.96 -9.26 3.33
C GLY A 84 -19.39 -10.42 4.17
N GLN A 85 -19.64 -11.67 3.75
CA GLN A 85 -19.09 -12.87 4.39
C GLN A 85 -17.72 -13.22 3.82
N TRP A 86 -16.92 -14.00 4.56
CA TRP A 86 -15.68 -14.54 4.00
C TRP A 86 -15.97 -15.42 2.79
N ALA A 87 -15.17 -15.28 1.73
CA ALA A 87 -15.33 -16.12 0.54
C ALA A 87 -15.23 -17.62 0.86
N SER A 88 -14.33 -17.98 1.79
CA SER A 88 -14.24 -19.31 2.38
C SER A 88 -13.43 -19.27 3.69
N ALA A 89 -13.39 -20.37 4.42
CA ALA A 89 -12.54 -20.50 5.62
C ALA A 89 -11.04 -20.47 5.26
N GLU A 90 -10.67 -20.99 4.10
CA GLU A 90 -9.30 -20.95 3.59
C GLU A 90 -8.88 -19.51 3.25
N ALA A 91 -9.76 -18.73 2.62
CA ALA A 91 -9.52 -17.32 2.34
C ALA A 91 -9.32 -16.50 3.63
N GLU A 92 -10.11 -16.82 4.67
CA GLU A 92 -9.94 -16.22 6.00
C GLU A 92 -8.59 -16.58 6.64
N ALA A 93 -8.21 -17.85 6.59
CA ALA A 93 -6.95 -18.31 7.14
C ALA A 93 -5.74 -17.71 6.40
N GLU A 94 -5.80 -17.64 5.06
CA GLU A 94 -4.77 -17.02 4.23
C GLU A 94 -4.61 -15.53 4.54
N PHE A 95 -5.72 -14.80 4.59
CA PHE A 95 -5.74 -13.38 4.91
C PHE A 95 -5.09 -13.10 6.27
N ARG A 96 -5.46 -13.86 7.30
CA ARG A 96 -4.85 -13.75 8.64
C ARG A 96 -3.35 -14.06 8.59
N ARG A 97 -2.95 -15.13 7.90
CA ARG A 97 -1.54 -15.52 7.77
C ARG A 97 -0.70 -14.40 7.15
N VAL A 98 -1.19 -13.78 6.08
CA VAL A 98 -0.51 -12.66 5.40
C VAL A 98 -0.38 -11.47 6.33
N LEU A 99 -1.45 -11.09 7.02
CA LEU A 99 -1.40 -9.97 7.97
C LEU A 99 -0.46 -10.22 9.14
N ASP A 100 -0.45 -11.44 9.68
CA ASP A 100 0.44 -11.80 10.78
C ASP A 100 1.91 -11.80 10.33
N GLU A 101 2.20 -12.28 9.13
CA GLU A 101 3.54 -12.22 8.54
C GLU A 101 4.00 -10.76 8.35
N PHE A 102 3.10 -9.89 7.88
CA PHE A 102 3.35 -8.46 7.72
C PHE A 102 3.55 -7.76 9.08
N ARG A 103 2.71 -8.04 10.08
CA ARG A 103 2.80 -7.51 11.46
C ARG A 103 4.11 -7.91 12.14
N LEU A 104 4.58 -9.14 11.91
CA LEU A 104 5.85 -9.62 12.44
C LEU A 104 7.07 -9.04 11.71
N GLY A 105 6.87 -8.23 10.66
CA GLY A 105 7.94 -7.60 9.88
C GLY A 105 8.75 -8.59 9.04
N LYS A 106 8.26 -9.82 8.84
CA LYS A 106 8.93 -10.84 8.01
C LYS A 106 8.97 -10.41 6.54
N SER A 107 7.89 -9.78 6.09
CA SER A 107 7.76 -9.16 4.78
C SER A 107 7.24 -7.73 4.99
N PRO A 108 8.06 -6.68 4.81
CA PRO A 108 7.70 -5.29 5.08
C PRO A 108 6.87 -4.64 3.96
N ILE A 109 6.63 -5.35 2.84
CA ILE A 109 5.93 -4.81 1.68
C ILE A 109 4.64 -5.59 1.48
N LEU A 110 3.52 -4.88 1.43
CA LEU A 110 2.19 -5.44 1.20
C LEU A 110 1.58 -4.82 -0.06
N VAL A 111 1.11 -5.64 -0.99
CA VAL A 111 0.44 -5.20 -2.22
C VAL A 111 -1.03 -5.58 -2.14
N ALA A 112 -1.94 -4.66 -2.45
CA ALA A 112 -3.37 -4.88 -2.35
C ALA A 112 -4.16 -4.11 -3.42
N CYS A 113 -5.43 -4.45 -3.60
CA CYS A 113 -6.41 -3.61 -4.30
C CYS A 113 -7.40 -2.99 -3.29
N ASP A 114 -8.17 -1.97 -3.70
CA ASP A 114 -9.00 -1.16 -2.80
C ASP A 114 -10.05 -1.94 -2.01
N ALA A 115 -10.63 -2.95 -2.64
CA ALA A 115 -11.63 -3.82 -2.01
C ALA A 115 -11.07 -4.61 -0.81
N VAL A 116 -9.75 -4.66 -0.66
CA VAL A 116 -9.06 -5.40 0.40
C VAL A 116 -8.73 -4.51 1.59
N ALA A 117 -8.43 -3.24 1.35
CA ALA A 117 -7.93 -2.34 2.37
C ALA A 117 -9.02 -1.51 3.05
N ARG A 118 -10.31 -1.82 2.87
CA ARG A 118 -11.41 -1.13 3.57
C ARG A 118 -11.86 -1.94 4.79
N GLY A 119 -11.95 -1.29 5.95
CA GLY A 119 -12.49 -1.91 7.18
C GLY A 119 -11.55 -2.86 7.92
N GLU A 120 -10.38 -3.17 7.36
CA GLU A 120 -9.42 -4.09 7.98
C GLU A 120 -8.43 -3.37 8.91
N ASP A 121 -8.10 -4.01 10.02
CA ASP A 121 -7.09 -3.56 10.99
C ASP A 121 -5.68 -3.89 10.46
N LEU A 122 -5.29 -3.13 9.43
CA LEU A 122 -3.94 -3.15 8.90
C LEU A 122 -2.99 -2.51 9.92
N PRO A 123 -1.82 -3.12 10.17
CA PRO A 123 -0.86 -2.54 11.09
C PRO A 123 -0.31 -1.21 10.55
N GLU A 124 0.43 -0.50 11.39
CA GLU A 124 0.95 0.82 11.07
C GLU A 124 1.78 0.79 9.77
N ILE A 125 1.42 1.67 8.83
CA ILE A 125 2.09 1.82 7.53
C ILE A 125 2.92 3.10 7.52
N SER A 126 4.20 2.99 7.14
CA SER A 126 5.06 4.16 6.99
C SER A 126 4.97 4.83 5.62
N LEU A 127 4.83 4.01 4.57
CA LEU A 127 4.75 4.46 3.18
C LEU A 127 3.54 3.84 2.48
N VAL A 128 2.64 4.67 1.96
CA VAL A 128 1.59 4.21 1.05
C VAL A 128 1.94 4.59 -0.38
N VAL A 129 1.94 3.62 -1.30
CA VAL A 129 2.16 3.85 -2.73
C VAL A 129 0.88 3.59 -3.50
N ASN A 130 0.39 4.59 -4.23
CA ASN A 130 -0.69 4.41 -5.20
C ASN A 130 -0.08 4.04 -6.55
N PHE A 131 0.23 2.76 -6.77
CA PHE A 131 0.76 2.32 -8.07
C PHE A 131 -0.24 2.59 -9.20
N ASP A 132 -1.52 2.39 -8.89
CA ASP A 132 -2.63 2.89 -9.68
C ASP A 132 -3.43 3.91 -8.87
N MET A 133 -3.70 5.06 -9.49
CA MET A 133 -4.52 6.09 -8.86
C MET A 133 -5.94 5.59 -8.62
N PRO A 134 -6.54 5.91 -7.47
CA PRO A 134 -7.93 5.58 -7.21
C PRO A 134 -8.85 6.34 -8.16
N GLN A 135 -10.00 5.75 -8.50
CA GLN A 135 -10.99 6.40 -9.37
C GLN A 135 -11.76 7.50 -8.64
N HIS A 136 -11.87 7.39 -7.32
CA HIS A 136 -12.59 8.35 -6.49
C HIS A 136 -11.70 8.97 -5.42
N ILE A 137 -11.92 10.25 -5.15
CA ILE A 137 -11.19 10.97 -4.09
C ILE A 137 -11.42 10.36 -2.69
N SER A 138 -12.59 9.77 -2.46
CA SER A 138 -12.90 9.07 -1.21
C SER A 138 -11.94 7.90 -0.96
N GLU A 139 -11.63 7.12 -1.99
CA GLU A 139 -10.64 6.05 -1.94
C GLU A 139 -9.25 6.59 -1.65
N TYR A 140 -8.84 7.66 -2.33
CA TYR A 140 -7.57 8.31 -2.05
C TYR A 140 -7.43 8.71 -0.58
N ILE A 141 -8.47 9.32 -0.01
CA ILE A 141 -8.52 9.73 1.40
C ILE A 141 -8.46 8.50 2.33
N GLU A 142 -9.15 7.42 1.99
CA GLU A 142 -9.09 6.16 2.76
C GLU A 142 -7.69 5.54 2.75
N ARG A 143 -7.01 5.55 1.59
CA ARG A 143 -5.62 5.09 1.45
C ARG A 143 -4.66 5.96 2.26
N LEU A 144 -4.82 7.29 2.20
CA LEU A 144 -4.02 8.25 2.96
C LEU A 144 -4.15 8.01 4.48
N ARG A 145 -5.36 7.68 4.96
CA ARG A 145 -5.62 7.35 6.37
C ARG A 145 -4.93 6.07 6.84
N ARG A 146 -4.41 5.22 5.94
CA ARG A 146 -3.64 4.02 6.30
C ARG A 146 -2.24 4.34 6.79
N VAL A 147 -1.75 5.53 6.50
CA VAL A 147 -0.48 6.00 7.02
C VAL A 147 -0.64 6.30 8.52
N ALA A 148 0.01 5.50 9.36
CA ALA A 148 -0.17 5.53 10.81
C ALA A 148 1.06 6.07 11.53
N ARG A 149 0.84 6.56 12.75
CA ARG A 149 1.79 7.29 13.57
C ARG A 149 2.04 6.63 14.91
N ARG A 150 3.32 6.49 15.24
CA ARG A 150 3.81 6.77 16.60
C ARG A 150 5.06 7.67 16.62
N ASP A 151 5.98 7.53 15.65
CA ASP A 151 7.31 8.17 15.76
C ASP A 151 7.83 8.89 14.49
N PHE A 152 7.06 8.99 13.40
CA PHE A 152 7.53 9.58 12.13
C PHE A 152 6.42 10.29 11.31
N VAL A 153 6.84 11.16 10.39
CA VAL A 153 5.97 11.77 9.36
C VAL A 153 5.64 10.71 8.31
N GLY A 154 4.35 10.53 8.07
CA GLY A 154 3.86 9.59 7.07
C GLY A 154 4.22 10.01 5.65
N GLU A 155 4.48 9.06 4.76
CA GLU A 155 4.78 9.34 3.34
C GLU A 155 3.77 8.65 2.43
N THR A 156 3.30 9.36 1.41
CA THR A 156 2.60 8.76 0.28
C THR A 156 3.26 9.14 -1.04
N VAL A 157 3.29 8.17 -1.96
CA VAL A 157 3.74 8.38 -3.34
C VAL A 157 2.64 7.92 -4.26
N SER A 158 2.28 8.76 -5.23
CA SER A 158 1.22 8.49 -6.22
C SER A 158 1.71 8.71 -7.63
#